data_AF-A0A2I4AMT7-F1
#
_entry.id   AF-A0A2I4AMT7-F1
#
_cell.length_a   1.000
_cell.length_b   1.000
_cell.length_c   1.000
_cell.angle_alpha   90.00
_cell.angle_beta   90.00
_cell.angle_gamma   90.00
#
_symmetry.space_group_name_H-M   'P 1'
#
loop_
_entity.id
_entity.type
_entity.pdbx_description
1 polymer ?
#
loop_
_entity_poly.entity_id
_entity_poly.type
_entity_poly.pdbx_seq_one_letter_code
_entity_poly.pdbx_strand_id
1 'polypeptide(L)' 'MRSHEGKTSHACKKCGKYFSYKSHLFTHMRTHTGENPYSCKQCGLNCISKGSLVVHMRTHTGEKPYSCKQCGKS' A
#
# COMPACT_ATOMS: atom_id res chain seq x y z
N MET A 1 -3.35 -21.51 7.85
CA MET A 1 -3.57 -21.44 6.38
C MET A 1 -2.40 -20.74 5.71
N ARG A 2 -1.34 -21.47 5.38
CA ARG A 2 -0.31 -21.01 4.43
C ARG A 2 0.01 -22.20 3.54
N SER A 3 -0.79 -22.36 2.49
CA SER A 3 -0.55 -23.37 1.48
C SER A 3 0.70 -22.99 0.71
N HIS A 4 1.73 -23.83 0.87
CA HIS A 4 3.06 -23.69 0.29
C HIS A 4 3.13 -24.41 -1.05
N GLU A 5 2.12 -24.22 -1.91
CA GLU A 5 2.03 -24.89 -3.20
C GLU A 5 2.15 -23.87 -4.33
N GLY A 6 3.28 -23.95 -5.04
CA GLY A 6 3.44 -23.54 -6.44
C GLY A 6 2.87 -22.18 -6.86
N LYS A 7 3.07 -21.10 -6.09
CA LYS A 7 2.67 -19.77 -6.55
C LYS A 7 3.62 -19.30 -7.64
N THR A 8 3.14 -19.27 -8.88
CA THR A 8 3.75 -18.50 -9.96
C THR A 8 3.99 -17.07 -9.46
N SER A 9 5.25 -16.74 -9.22
CA SER A 9 5.66 -15.44 -8.72
C SER A 9 5.69 -14.44 -9.87
N HIS A 10 5.15 -13.24 -9.64
CA HIS A 10 5.16 -12.19 -10.65
C HIS A 10 6.40 -11.32 -10.44
N ALA A 11 7.34 -11.38 -11.39
CA ALA A 11 8.58 -10.64 -11.33
C ALA A 11 8.46 -9.22 -11.93
N CYS A 12 9.05 -8.24 -11.25
CA CYS A 12 9.27 -6.91 -11.79
C CYS A 12 10.50 -6.91 -12.70
N LYS A 13 10.31 -6.65 -14.00
CA LYS A 13 11.41 -6.60 -14.97
C LYS A 13 12.39 -5.44 -14.75
N LYS A 14 12.00 -4.39 -14.02
CA LYS A 14 12.87 -3.22 -13.75
C LYS A 14 13.82 -3.42 -12.56
N CYS A 15 13.42 -4.19 -11.55
CA CYS A 15 14.22 -4.34 -10.32
C CYS A 15 14.32 -5.78 -9.79
N GLY A 16 13.77 -6.77 -10.50
CA GLY A 16 13.86 -8.19 -10.14
C GLY A 16 13.02 -8.62 -8.94
N LYS A 17 12.24 -7.72 -8.30
CA LYS A 17 11.38 -8.07 -7.17
C LYS A 17 10.25 -9.02 -7.56
N TYR A 18 9.93 -9.97 -6.69
CA TYR A 18 8.86 -10.94 -6.89
C TYR A 18 7.65 -10.64 -6.02
N PHE A 19 6.46 -10.85 -6.58
CA PHE A 19 5.19 -10.63 -5.91
C PHE A 19 4.31 -11.87 -6.02
N SER A 20 3.60 -12.21 -4.94
CA SER A 20 2.67 -13.35 -4.92
C SER A 20 1.38 -13.10 -5.72
N TYR A 21 1.08 -11.84 -6.05
CA TYR A 21 -0.14 -11.44 -6.76
C TYR A 21 0.18 -10.44 -7.86
N LYS A 22 -0.44 -10.61 -9.04
CA LYS A 22 -0.27 -9.71 -10.19
C LYS A 22 -0.68 -8.27 -9.86
N SER A 23 -1.72 -8.08 -9.05
CA SER A 23 -2.18 -6.77 -8.58
C SER A 23 -1.12 -6.03 -7.76
N HIS A 24 -0.34 -6.77 -6.96
CA HIS A 24 0.77 -6.19 -6.20
C HIS A 24 1.93 -5.79 -7.11
N LEU A 25 2.27 -6.62 -8.12
CA LEU A 25 3.24 -6.24 -9.14
C LEU A 25 2.78 -4.97 -9.89
N PHE A 26 1.52 -4.90 -10.32
CA PHE A 26 0.99 -3.73 -11.05
C PHE A 26 1.06 -2.46 -10.20
N THR A 27 0.65 -2.52 -8.93
CA THR A 27 0.76 -1.38 -8.01
C THR A 27 2.23 -1.02 -7.76
N HIS A 28 3.13 -2.00 -7.67
CA HIS A 28 4.55 -1.75 -7.56
C HIS A 28 5.13 -1.07 -8.81
N MET A 29 4.68 -1.42 -10.02
CA MET A 29 5.19 -0.78 -11.24
C MET A 29 5.01 0.74 -11.25
N ARG A 30 3.99 1.25 -10.54
CA ARG A 30 3.78 2.69 -10.35
C ARG A 30 4.94 3.39 -9.63
N THR A 31 5.69 2.68 -8.76
CA THR A 31 6.90 3.26 -8.13
C THR A 31 8.02 3.51 -9.14
N HIS A 32 7.97 2.85 -10.30
CA HIS A 32 8.93 3.04 -11.37
C HIS A 32 8.48 4.03 -12.44
N THR A 33 7.18 4.33 -12.52
CA THR A 33 6.62 5.30 -13.47
C THR A 33 6.33 6.64 -12.82
N GLY A 34 6.24 6.70 -11.49
CA GLY A 34 5.81 7.89 -10.75
C GLY A 34 4.30 8.13 -10.84
N GLU A 35 3.52 7.19 -11.39
CA GLU A 35 2.07 7.31 -11.50
C GLU A 35 1.41 7.20 -10.12
N ASN A 36 0.80 8.29 -9.66
CA ASN A 36 0.12 8.35 -8.38
C ASN A 36 -1.35 8.75 -8.60
N PRO A 37 -2.22 7.80 -8.99
CA PRO A 37 -3.57 8.12 -9.46
C PRO A 37 -4.54 8.53 -8.34
N TYR A 38 -4.13 8.42 -7.08
CA TYR A 38 -4.99 8.72 -5.94
C TYR A 38 -4.56 10.03 -5.28
N SER A 39 -5.32 11.11 -5.51
CA SER A 39 -5.01 12.43 -4.97
C SER A 39 -5.80 12.72 -3.69
N CYS A 40 -5.13 13.29 -2.69
CA CYS A 40 -5.78 13.87 -1.53
C CYS A 40 -6.45 15.19 -1.91
N LYS A 41 -7.75 15.30 -1.70
CA LYS A 41 -8.51 16.52 -2.00
C LYS A 41 -8.20 17.69 -1.04
N GLN A 42 -7.63 17.40 0.13
CA GLN A 42 -7.35 18.42 1.15
C GLN A 42 -5.99 19.09 0.96
N CYS A 43 -4.95 18.35 0.58
CA CYS A 43 -3.58 18.89 0.43
C CYS A 43 -2.94 18.65 -0.94
N GLY A 44 -3.65 18.00 -1.88
CA GLY A 44 -3.13 17.72 -3.22
C GLY A 44 -2.08 16.61 -3.30
N LEU A 45 -1.74 15.95 -2.17
CA LEU A 45 -0.76 14.86 -2.15
C LEU A 45 -1.26 13.68 -2.99
N ASN A 46 -0.43 13.19 -3.91
CA ASN A 46 -0.72 12.02 -4.71
C ASN A 46 -0.15 10.75 -4.09
N CYS A 47 -0.91 9.65 -4.16
CA CYS A 47 -0.59 8.35 -3.58
C CYS A 47 -0.65 7.25 -4.66
N ILE A 48 0.19 6.22 -4.48
CA ILE A 48 0.32 5.08 -5.40
C ILE A 48 -0.89 4.14 -5.35
N SER A 49 -1.52 4.03 -4.18
CA SER A 49 -2.63 3.11 -3.91
C SER A 49 -3.75 3.76 -3.10
N LYS A 50 -4.98 3.25 -3.24
CA LYS A 50 -6.13 3.68 -2.44
C LYS A 50 -5.90 3.48 -0.94
N GLY A 51 -5.28 2.36 -0.55
CA GLY A 51 -4.95 2.08 0.86
C GLY A 51 -3.99 3.12 1.43
N SER A 52 -2.98 3.52 0.66
CA SER A 52 -2.06 4.60 1.04
C SER A 52 -2.80 5.93 1.24
N LEU A 53 -3.75 6.26 0.36
CA LEU A 53 -4.58 7.46 0.51
C LEU A 53 -5.44 7.40 1.78
N VAL A 54 -6.08 6.27 2.08
CA VAL A 54 -6.89 6.10 3.30
C VAL A 54 -6.05 6.29 4.56
N VAL A 55 -4.87 5.68 4.60
CA VAL A 55 -3.94 5.86 5.73
C VAL A 55 -3.47 7.31 5.82
N HIS A 56 -3.16 7.94 4.69
CA HIS A 56 -2.81 9.37 4.64
C HIS A 56 -3.94 10.25 5.19
N MET A 57 -5.20 9.98 4.86
CA MET A 57 -6.32 10.80 5.37
C MET A 57 -6.41 10.82 6.90
N ARG A 58 -5.88 9.80 7.59
CA ARG A 58 -5.81 9.77 9.06
C ARG A 58 -4.89 10.84 9.63
N THR A 59 -3.94 11.35 8.86
CA THR A 59 -3.09 12.48 9.31
C THR A 59 -3.86 13.79 9.36
N HIS A 60 -4.93 13.92 8.58
CA HIS A 60 -5.80 15.11 8.60
C HIS A 60 -6.86 15.01 9.68
N THR A 61 -7.41 13.81 9.91
CA THR A 61 -8.48 13.59 10.90
C THR A 61 -7.95 13.35 12.31
N GLY A 62 -6.67 12.97 12.46
CA GLY A 62 -6.10 12.55 13.73
C GLY A 62 -6.62 11.18 14.21
N GLU A 63 -7.32 10.42 13.35
CA GLU A 63 -7.92 9.14 13.71
C GLU A 63 -6.84 8.10 14.06
N LYS A 64 -6.96 7.49 15.24
CA LYS A 64 -6.10 6.42 15.74
C LYS A 64 -6.93 5.16 15.99
N PRO A 65 -7.18 4.33 14.96
CA PRO A 65 -8.10 3.20 15.03
C PRO A 65 -7.54 2.00 15.81
N TYR A 66 -6.24 2.00 16.09
CA TYR A 66 -5.58 0.95 16.83
C TYR A 66 -5.12 1.51 18.17
N SER A 67 -5.51 0.84 19.25
CA SER A 67 -5.07 1.15 20.61
C SER A 67 -4.52 -0.10 21.28
N CYS A 68 -3.49 0.08 22.08
CA CYS A 68 -2.92 -0.99 22.89
C CYS A 68 -3.82 -1.24 24.09
N LYS A 69 -4.38 -2.46 24.21
CA LYS A 69 -5.23 -2.83 25.36
C LYS A 69 -4.46 -2.91 26.69
N GLN A 70 -3.14 -3.14 26.63
CA GLN A 70 -2.32 -3.31 27.83
C GLN A 70 -1.87 -1.98 28.44
N CYS A 71 -1.56 -0.97 27.62
CA CYS A 71 -1.09 0.33 28.10
C CYS A 71 -1.99 1.52 27.71
N GLY A 72 -3.11 1.28 27.03
CA GLY A 72 -4.10 2.28 26.65
C GLY A 72 -3.65 3.27 25.57
N LYS A 73 -2.41 3.15 25.06
CA LYS A 73 -1.85 4.08 24.08
C LYS A 73 -2.39 3.81 22.68
N SER A 74 -2.76 4.89 21.99
CA SER A 74 -3.25 4.93 20.61
C SER A 74 -2.29 5.68 19.70
#